data_AF-A0A961P9D3-F1
#
_entry.id   AF-A0A961P9D3-F1
#
_cell.length_a   1.000
_cell.length_b   1.000
_cell.length_c   1.000
_cell.angle_alpha   90.00
_cell.angle_beta   90.00
_cell.angle_gamma   90.00
#
_symmetry.space_group_name_H-M   'P 1'
#
loop_
_entity.id
_entity.type
_entity.pdbx_description
1 polymer ?
#
loop_
_entity_poly.entity_id
_entity_poly.type
_entity_poly.pdbx_seq_one_letter_code
_entity_poly.pdbx_strand_id
1 'polypeptide(L)'
;MFDQTIQETAHWADTAQRGDVVLFKFPVRQAGDGDSPKIRPCLVLEIDNHFGQTRLTLAFGTSVPESKNRGYEIPVTHTDDVRAAGLKRATRFVGARLISVAPTNPGFDVGGTTGSPIIGRLPANRLDRMNDVRARLHAEHDLAAERRRRRHREAPTVERRRRKILAHQPSSAA
;
A
#
# COMPACT_ATOMS: atom_id res chain seq x y z
N MET A 1 13.54 4.17 -30.54
CA MET A 1 13.31 2.77 -30.13
C MET A 1 12.86 2.77 -28.66
N PHE A 2 11.72 3.40 -28.36
CA PHE A 2 11.17 3.58 -27.02
C PHE A 2 9.64 3.63 -27.13
N ASP A 3 8.97 2.48 -27.16
CA ASP A 3 7.48 2.47 -27.11
C ASP A 3 6.89 1.14 -26.64
N GLN A 4 7.64 0.03 -26.84
CA GLN A 4 7.16 -1.31 -26.48
C GLN A 4 6.86 -1.49 -24.97
N THR A 5 7.66 -0.87 -24.09
CA THR A 5 7.50 -1.01 -22.63
C THR A 5 6.25 -0.32 -22.09
N ILE A 6 5.76 0.73 -22.77
CA ILE A 6 4.55 1.46 -22.37
C ILE A 6 3.30 0.71 -22.85
N GLN A 7 3.35 0.08 -24.04
CA GLN A 7 2.23 -0.70 -24.56
C GLN A 7 2.02 -2.03 -23.81
N GLU A 8 3.09 -2.73 -23.41
CA GLU A 8 2.94 -4.00 -22.65
C GLU A 8 2.49 -3.78 -21.20
N THR A 9 2.88 -2.66 -20.57
CA THR A 9 2.41 -2.32 -19.22
C THR A 9 0.92 -2.00 -19.17
N ALA A 10 0.32 -1.53 -20.27
CA ALA A 10 -1.11 -1.27 -20.35
C ALA A 10 -1.95 -2.56 -20.34
N HIS A 11 -1.52 -3.61 -21.04
CA HIS A 11 -2.35 -4.80 -21.24
C HIS A 11 -2.57 -5.65 -19.97
N TRP A 12 -1.54 -5.84 -19.14
CA TRP A 12 -1.71 -6.63 -17.92
C TRP A 12 -2.52 -5.88 -16.87
N ALA A 13 -2.43 -4.55 -16.84
CA ALA A 13 -3.14 -3.72 -15.88
C ALA A 13 -4.66 -3.77 -16.12
N ASP A 14 -5.08 -3.84 -17.38
CA ASP A 14 -6.49 -3.95 -17.76
C ASP A 14 -7.12 -5.30 -17.38
N THR A 15 -6.29 -6.34 -17.25
CA THR A 15 -6.72 -7.70 -16.87
C THR A 15 -6.48 -8.01 -15.40
N ALA A 16 -5.75 -7.15 -14.68
CA ALA A 16 -5.47 -7.33 -13.27
C ALA A 16 -6.76 -7.29 -12.44
N GLN A 17 -6.83 -8.19 -11.46
CA GLN A 17 -7.96 -8.32 -10.56
C GLN A 17 -7.49 -8.31 -9.11
N ARG A 18 -8.43 -7.97 -8.21
CA ARG A 18 -8.24 -8.19 -6.78
C ARG A 18 -8.00 -9.69 -6.54
N GLY A 19 -7.01 -9.97 -5.71
CA GLY A 19 -6.56 -11.33 -5.45
C GLY A 19 -5.45 -11.84 -6.36
N ASP A 20 -5.08 -11.11 -7.39
CA ASP A 20 -3.92 -11.45 -8.20
C ASP A 20 -2.63 -11.26 -7.38
N VAL A 21 -1.67 -12.15 -7.63
CA VAL A 21 -0.35 -12.10 -7.04
C VAL A 21 0.61 -11.61 -8.11
N VAL A 22 1.33 -10.54 -7.79
CA VAL A 22 2.26 -9.85 -8.69
C VAL A 22 3.67 -9.85 -8.13
N LEU A 23 4.67 -9.79 -9.00
CA LEU A 23 6.06 -9.53 -8.60
C LEU A 23 6.35 -8.04 -8.58
N PHE A 24 6.82 -7.56 -7.44
CA PHE A 24 7.12 -6.14 -7.23
C PHE A 24 8.40 -5.95 -6.39
N LYS A 25 9.20 -4.94 -6.74
CA LYS A 25 10.42 -4.56 -6.02
C LYS A 25 10.08 -3.86 -4.72
N PHE A 26 10.51 -4.45 -3.60
CA PHE A 26 10.24 -3.93 -2.26
C PHE A 26 11.51 -3.98 -1.38
N PRO A 27 11.76 -2.99 -0.50
CA PRO A 27 10.96 -1.79 -0.23
C PRO A 27 11.05 -0.71 -1.31
N VAL A 28 9.98 0.10 -1.42
CA VAL A 28 9.85 1.18 -2.43
C VAL A 28 10.75 2.37 -2.11
N ARG A 29 11.11 2.58 -0.83
CA ARG A 29 12.24 3.39 -0.34
C ARG A 29 12.27 3.40 1.20
N GLN A 30 13.34 2.87 1.78
CA GLN A 30 14.09 3.46 2.90
C GLN A 30 15.48 2.82 2.90
N ALA A 31 16.40 3.42 2.13
CA ALA A 31 17.82 3.14 2.21
C ALA A 31 18.36 3.76 3.50
N GLY A 32 18.08 3.11 4.62
CA GLY A 32 18.68 3.40 5.93
C GLY A 32 19.54 2.24 6.41
N ASP A 33 19.11 1.00 6.12
CA ASP A 33 19.73 -0.21 6.66
C ASP A 33 20.02 -1.23 5.54
N GLY A 34 20.97 -0.94 4.64
CA GLY A 34 21.68 -1.92 3.80
C GLY A 34 20.89 -2.87 2.88
N ASP A 35 19.56 -2.88 2.87
CA ASP A 35 18.76 -3.90 2.20
C ASP A 35 18.34 -3.37 0.81
N SER A 36 18.98 -3.89 -0.23
CA SER A 36 18.64 -3.56 -1.62
C SER A 36 17.20 -3.99 -1.94
N PRO A 37 16.43 -3.21 -2.73
CA PRO A 37 15.09 -3.60 -3.14
C PRO A 37 15.10 -4.98 -3.81
N LYS A 38 14.33 -5.92 -3.26
CA LYS A 38 14.22 -7.30 -3.73
C LYS A 38 12.86 -7.49 -4.41
N ILE A 39 12.84 -8.23 -5.52
CA ILE A 39 11.59 -8.66 -6.15
C ILE A 39 10.89 -9.64 -5.21
N ARG A 40 9.66 -9.33 -4.83
CA ARG A 40 8.85 -10.12 -3.91
C ARG A 40 7.44 -10.32 -4.46
N PRO A 41 6.78 -11.44 -4.11
CA PRO A 41 5.35 -11.58 -4.33
C PRO A 41 4.57 -10.54 -3.51
N CYS A 42 3.64 -9.87 -4.16
CA CYS A 42 2.72 -8.91 -3.61
C CYS A 42 1.30 -9.29 -4.01
N LEU A 43 0.34 -9.09 -3.11
CA LEU A 43 -1.07 -9.34 -3.37
C LEU A 43 -1.76 -8.03 -3.77
N VAL A 44 -2.48 -8.04 -4.88
CA VAL A 44 -3.38 -6.96 -5.28
C VAL A 44 -4.62 -6.99 -4.39
N LEU A 45 -4.67 -6.10 -3.40
CA LEU A 45 -5.84 -5.98 -2.52
C LEU A 45 -6.94 -5.13 -3.16
N GLU A 46 -6.56 -3.99 -3.72
CA GLU A 46 -7.48 -3.02 -4.29
C GLU A 46 -7.01 -2.56 -5.66
N ILE A 47 -7.96 -2.25 -6.53
CA ILE A 47 -7.74 -1.56 -7.79
C ILE A 47 -8.72 -0.40 -7.79
N ASP A 48 -8.18 0.80 -7.78
CA ASP A 48 -8.93 2.05 -7.71
C ASP A 48 -8.66 2.87 -8.97
N ASN A 49 -9.73 3.40 -9.55
CA ASN A 49 -9.64 4.34 -10.68
C ASN A 49 -9.98 5.73 -10.16
N HIS A 50 -8.98 6.60 -10.04
CA HIS A 50 -9.17 7.97 -9.56
C HIS A 50 -8.69 8.96 -10.62
N PHE A 51 -9.58 9.84 -11.07
CA PHE A 51 -9.31 10.81 -12.14
C PHE A 51 -8.67 10.20 -13.41
N GLY A 52 -9.15 9.02 -13.82
CA GLY A 52 -8.62 8.30 -14.99
C GLY A 52 -7.26 7.63 -14.77
N GLN A 53 -6.75 7.62 -13.54
CA GLN A 53 -5.51 6.93 -13.18
C GLN A 53 -5.83 5.68 -12.36
N THR A 54 -5.54 4.52 -12.95
CA THR A 54 -5.60 3.23 -12.25
C THR A 54 -4.48 3.17 -11.21
N ARG A 55 -4.82 2.75 -9.99
CA ARG A 55 -3.89 2.50 -8.90
C ARG A 55 -4.14 1.11 -8.33
N LEU A 56 -3.06 0.38 -8.10
CA LEU A 56 -3.09 -0.90 -7.42
C LEU A 56 -2.61 -0.70 -5.98
N THR A 57 -3.40 -1.17 -5.03
CA THR A 57 -3.00 -1.27 -3.62
C THR A 57 -2.45 -2.66 -3.36
N LEU A 58 -1.15 -2.73 -3.05
CA LEU A 58 -0.41 -3.97 -2.90
C LEU A 58 -0.09 -4.25 -1.42
N ALA A 59 -0.33 -5.47 -0.99
CA ALA A 59 0.17 -6.02 0.27
C ALA A 59 1.41 -6.88 0.00
N PHE A 60 2.53 -6.62 0.68
CA PHE A 60 3.72 -7.45 0.47
C PHE A 60 3.58 -8.83 1.12
N GLY A 61 4.18 -9.83 0.48
CA GLY A 61 4.34 -11.17 1.02
C GLY A 61 5.59 -11.29 1.89
N THR A 62 5.45 -11.91 3.05
CA THR A 62 6.56 -12.34 3.90
C THR A 62 6.45 -13.83 4.20
N SER A 63 7.59 -14.49 4.23
CA SER A 63 7.74 -15.88 4.67
C SER A 63 8.22 -15.99 6.11
N VAL A 64 8.55 -14.87 6.76
CA VAL A 64 9.05 -14.86 8.13
C VAL A 64 7.85 -14.92 9.09
N PRO A 65 7.82 -15.90 10.01
CA PRO A 65 6.82 -15.94 11.07
C PRO A 65 7.09 -14.78 12.02
N GLU A 66 6.22 -13.77 12.02
CA GLU A 66 6.25 -12.67 12.98
C GLU A 66 4.84 -12.47 13.55
N SER A 67 4.75 -12.24 14.85
CA SER A 67 3.48 -11.96 15.55
C SER A 67 2.92 -10.56 15.29
N LYS A 68 3.68 -9.70 14.60
CA LYS A 68 3.26 -8.35 14.22
C LYS A 68 2.27 -8.44 13.06
N ASN A 69 1.22 -7.60 13.12
CA ASN A 69 0.12 -7.48 12.14
C ASN A 69 -1.03 -8.50 12.25
N ARG A 70 -1.19 -9.16 13.41
CA ARG A 70 -2.31 -10.08 13.68
C ARG A 70 -3.65 -9.48 13.26
N GLY A 71 -4.44 -10.27 12.54
CA GLY A 71 -5.78 -9.89 12.10
C GLY A 71 -5.86 -9.31 10.68
N TYR A 72 -4.75 -8.85 10.10
CA TYR A 72 -4.68 -8.36 8.70
C TYR A 72 -3.91 -9.32 7.79
N GLU A 73 -3.70 -10.54 8.26
CA GLU A 73 -2.90 -11.53 7.58
C GLU A 73 -3.78 -12.36 6.65
N ILE A 74 -3.24 -12.61 5.45
CA ILE A 74 -3.81 -13.50 4.44
C ILE A 74 -2.77 -14.59 4.19
N PRO A 75 -2.79 -15.67 4.99
CA PRO A 75 -1.81 -16.74 4.88
C PRO A 75 -2.14 -17.64 3.69
N VAL A 76 -1.14 -17.93 2.85
CA VAL A 76 -1.19 -18.92 1.78
C VAL A 76 -0.20 -20.02 2.14
N THR A 77 -0.69 -21.08 2.79
CA THR A 77 0.15 -22.13 3.39
C THR A 77 -0.08 -23.50 2.78
N HIS A 78 -1.29 -23.80 2.31
CA HIS A 78 -1.60 -25.08 1.68
C HIS A 78 -0.88 -25.20 0.34
N THR A 79 -0.30 -26.36 0.04
CA THR A 79 0.53 -26.56 -1.15
C THR A 79 -0.20 -26.22 -2.45
N ASP A 80 -1.48 -26.57 -2.55
CA ASP A 80 -2.31 -26.23 -3.72
C ASP A 80 -2.57 -24.73 -3.82
N ASP A 81 -2.85 -24.06 -2.69
CA ASP A 81 -3.04 -22.61 -2.65
C ASP A 81 -1.74 -21.89 -3.06
N VAL A 82 -0.60 -22.38 -2.59
CA VAL A 82 0.74 -21.85 -2.92
C VAL A 82 0.98 -21.95 -4.42
N ARG A 83 0.68 -23.11 -5.02
CA ARG A 83 0.83 -23.34 -6.47
C ARG A 83 -0.13 -22.46 -7.28
N ALA A 84 -1.40 -22.39 -6.91
CA ALA A 84 -2.41 -21.57 -7.59
C ALA A 84 -2.06 -20.07 -7.56
N ALA A 85 -1.50 -19.61 -6.44
CA ALA A 85 -1.02 -18.24 -6.27
C ALA A 85 0.32 -17.95 -6.99
N GLY A 86 0.89 -18.91 -7.71
CA GLY A 86 2.19 -18.75 -8.40
C GLY A 86 3.40 -18.68 -7.46
N LEU A 87 3.21 -19.04 -6.20
CA LEU A 87 4.23 -18.91 -5.16
C LEU A 87 5.14 -20.14 -5.13
N LYS A 88 6.42 -19.92 -4.81
CA LYS A 88 7.40 -21.00 -4.64
C LYS A 88 7.36 -21.66 -3.26
N ARG A 89 6.69 -21.02 -2.29
CA ARG A 89 6.63 -21.44 -0.88
C ARG A 89 5.48 -20.73 -0.16
N ALA A 90 5.12 -21.27 1.00
CA ALA A 90 4.14 -20.66 1.88
C ALA A 90 4.49 -19.18 2.14
N THR A 91 3.50 -18.31 1.93
CA THR A 91 3.67 -16.85 1.99
C THR A 91 2.48 -16.26 2.71
N ARG A 92 2.75 -15.27 3.57
CA ARG A 92 1.73 -14.48 4.25
C ARG A 92 1.73 -13.08 3.68
N PHE A 93 0.61 -12.65 3.12
CA PHE A 93 0.42 -11.26 2.71
C PHE A 93 -0.08 -10.44 3.90
N VAL A 94 0.49 -9.25 4.10
CA VAL A 94 0.23 -8.41 5.27
C VAL A 94 -0.57 -7.18 4.86
N GLY A 95 -1.87 -7.18 5.15
CA GLY A 95 -2.78 -6.07 4.85
C GLY A 95 -2.54 -4.79 5.66
N ALA A 96 -1.73 -4.85 6.72
CA ALA A 96 -1.38 -3.70 7.54
C ALA A 96 -0.26 -2.82 6.94
N ARG A 97 0.43 -3.30 5.90
CA ARG A 97 1.52 -2.56 5.25
C ARG A 97 1.31 -2.54 3.74
N LEU A 98 0.61 -1.52 3.30
CA LEU A 98 0.16 -1.35 1.93
C LEU A 98 0.94 -0.26 1.22
N ILE A 99 1.11 -0.43 -0.08
CA ILE A 99 1.57 0.63 -1.00
C ILE A 99 0.54 0.79 -2.11
N SER A 100 0.30 2.02 -2.54
CA SER A 100 -0.52 2.32 -3.71
C SER A 100 0.39 2.79 -4.84
N VAL A 101 0.39 2.08 -5.96
CA VAL A 101 1.28 2.34 -7.10
C VAL A 101 0.49 2.36 -8.41
N ALA A 102 0.96 3.16 -9.37
CA ALA A 102 0.45 3.10 -10.74
C ALA A 102 0.96 1.82 -11.43
N PRO A 103 0.20 1.21 -12.36
CA PRO A 103 0.65 0.03 -13.11
C PRO A 103 1.95 0.26 -13.90
N THR A 104 2.23 1.50 -14.30
CA THR A 104 3.47 1.90 -15.00
C THR A 104 4.69 2.00 -14.08
N ASN A 105 4.55 1.69 -12.78
CA ASN A 105 5.67 1.79 -11.83
C ASN A 105 6.79 0.79 -12.19
N PRO A 106 8.06 1.22 -12.29
CA PRO A 106 9.19 0.34 -12.67
C PRO A 106 9.55 -0.70 -11.59
N GLY A 107 8.85 -0.68 -10.46
CA GLY A 107 8.89 -1.71 -9.44
C GLY A 107 8.25 -3.02 -9.87
N PHE A 108 7.31 -3.02 -10.82
CA PHE A 108 6.74 -4.25 -11.36
C PHE A 108 7.79 -5.02 -12.17
N ASP A 109 7.89 -6.32 -11.91
CA ASP A 109 8.76 -7.20 -12.67
C ASP A 109 8.03 -7.75 -13.90
N VAL A 110 8.02 -6.96 -14.97
CA VAL A 110 7.31 -7.26 -16.23
C VAL A 110 8.19 -8.07 -17.20
N GLY A 111 9.49 -8.24 -16.89
CA GLY A 111 10.49 -8.84 -17.79
C GLY A 111 10.49 -10.37 -17.87
N GLY A 112 9.49 -11.04 -17.30
CA GLY A 112 9.31 -12.50 -17.41
C GLY A 112 8.82 -12.93 -18.80
N THR A 113 8.79 -14.25 -19.03
CA THR A 113 8.37 -14.87 -20.30
C THR A 113 6.97 -14.48 -20.79
N THR A 114 6.13 -13.96 -19.89
CA THR A 114 4.73 -13.61 -20.13
C THR A 114 4.47 -12.11 -20.33
N GLY A 115 5.49 -11.24 -20.19
CA GLY A 115 5.29 -9.79 -20.29
C GLY A 115 4.33 -9.21 -19.24
N SER A 116 4.08 -9.94 -18.14
CA SER A 116 3.15 -9.57 -17.08
C SER A 116 3.79 -9.85 -15.72
N PRO A 117 3.63 -8.93 -14.74
CA PRO A 117 4.10 -9.16 -13.39
C PRO A 117 3.19 -10.12 -12.62
N ILE A 118 2.01 -10.47 -13.14
CA ILE A 118 1.05 -11.39 -12.50
C ILE A 118 1.60 -12.81 -12.60
N ILE A 119 1.81 -13.46 -11.45
CA ILE A 119 2.34 -14.82 -11.34
C ILE A 119 1.28 -15.86 -10.98
N GLY A 120 0.12 -15.42 -10.51
CA GLY A 120 -0.98 -16.31 -10.12
C GLY A 120 -2.08 -15.54 -9.41
N ARG A 121 -3.02 -16.29 -8.84
CA ARG A 121 -4.18 -15.71 -8.16
C ARG A 121 -4.50 -16.49 -6.89
N LEU A 122 -4.99 -15.78 -5.88
CA LEU A 122 -5.49 -16.43 -4.68
C LEU A 122 -6.66 -17.38 -5.01
N PRO A 123 -6.67 -18.59 -4.45
CA PRO A 123 -7.85 -19.46 -4.51
C PRO A 123 -9.01 -18.88 -3.69
N ALA A 124 -10.23 -19.37 -3.93
CA ALA A 124 -11.47 -18.83 -3.38
C ALA A 124 -11.45 -18.65 -1.84
N ASN A 125 -11.03 -19.68 -1.11
CA ASN A 125 -10.88 -19.63 0.36
C ASN A 125 -9.96 -18.50 0.84
N ARG A 126 -8.92 -18.14 0.07
CA ARG A 126 -8.01 -17.04 0.39
C ARG A 126 -8.52 -15.69 -0.08
N LEU A 127 -9.32 -15.66 -1.15
CA LEU A 127 -10.07 -14.47 -1.58
C LEU A 127 -11.07 -14.04 -0.51
N ASP A 128 -11.78 -14.98 0.12
CA ASP A 128 -12.71 -14.67 1.21
C ASP A 128 -11.99 -14.01 2.37
N ARG A 129 -10.87 -14.61 2.81
CA ARG A 129 -10.02 -14.03 3.85
C ARG A 129 -9.48 -12.65 3.46
N MET A 130 -9.11 -12.45 2.20
CA MET A 130 -8.69 -11.14 1.69
C MET A 130 -9.83 -10.12 1.80
N ASN A 131 -11.05 -10.50 1.45
CA ASN A 131 -12.22 -9.63 1.53
C ASN A 131 -12.56 -9.25 2.97
N ASP A 132 -12.41 -10.15 3.95
CA ASP A 132 -12.54 -9.82 5.37
C ASP A 132 -11.54 -8.73 5.80
N VAL A 133 -10.29 -8.88 5.39
CA VAL A 133 -9.22 -7.90 5.68
C VAL A 133 -9.53 -6.56 5.03
N ARG A 134 -10.01 -6.56 3.78
CA ARG A 134 -10.43 -5.34 3.05
C ARG A 134 -11.59 -4.64 3.76
N ALA A 135 -12.64 -5.38 4.12
CA ALA A 135 -13.80 -4.82 4.82
C ALA A 135 -13.39 -4.14 6.12
N ARG A 136 -12.49 -4.77 6.88
CA ARG A 136 -11.93 -4.20 8.10
C ARG A 136 -11.12 -2.92 7.86
N LEU A 137 -10.24 -2.92 6.85
CA LEU A 137 -9.45 -1.74 6.48
C LEU A 137 -10.34 -0.55 6.09
N HIS A 138 -11.40 -0.80 5.32
CA HIS A 138 -12.37 0.24 4.96
C HIS A 138 -13.14 0.77 6.18
N ALA A 139 -13.65 -0.11 7.03
CA ALA A 139 -14.33 0.30 8.26
C ALA A 139 -13.43 1.18 9.15
N GLU A 140 -12.16 0.82 9.31
CA GLU A 140 -11.21 1.59 10.09
C GLU A 140 -10.86 2.94 9.46
N HIS A 141 -10.75 2.99 8.12
CA HIS A 141 -10.56 4.22 7.36
C HIS A 141 -11.74 5.18 7.53
N ASP A 142 -12.97 4.67 7.44
CA ASP A 142 -14.20 5.46 7.58
C ASP A 142 -14.33 6.04 8.99
N LEU A 143 -14.09 5.21 10.01
CA LEU A 143 -14.03 5.67 11.40
C LEU A 143 -12.95 6.73 11.61
N ALA A 144 -11.78 6.59 10.97
CA ALA A 144 -10.73 7.59 11.05
C ALA A 144 -11.12 8.90 10.36
N ALA A 145 -11.81 8.83 9.21
CA ALA A 145 -12.33 9.99 8.50
C ALA A 145 -13.38 10.74 9.33
N GLU A 146 -14.29 10.02 9.98
CA GLU A 146 -15.30 10.61 10.86
C GLU A 146 -14.65 11.29 12.07
N ARG A 147 -13.69 10.63 12.73
CA ARG A 147 -12.91 11.24 13.84
C ARG A 147 -12.23 12.54 13.42
N ARG A 148 -11.64 12.59 12.22
CA ARG A 148 -11.04 13.82 11.67
C ARG A 148 -12.08 14.92 11.46
N ARG A 149 -13.25 14.58 10.91
CA ARG A 149 -14.36 15.53 10.69
C ARG A 149 -14.88 16.11 12.01
N ARG A 150 -15.08 15.29 13.05
CA ARG A 150 -15.52 15.75 14.37
C ARG A 150 -14.51 16.72 15.00
N ARG A 151 -13.22 16.36 15.00
CA ARG A 151 -12.15 17.25 15.49
C ARG A 151 -12.10 18.59 14.78
N HIS A 152 -12.33 18.62 13.46
CA HIS A 152 -12.34 19.88 12.70
C HIS A 152 -13.56 20.74 13.00
N ARG A 153 -14.71 20.15 13.35
CA ARG A 153 -15.92 20.88 13.76
C ARG A 153 -15.80 21.45 15.18
N GLU A 154 -15.09 20.75 16.06
CA GLU A 154 -14.93 21.08 17.48
C GLU A 154 -13.64 21.87 17.78
N ALA A 155 -12.87 22.27 16.76
CA ALA A 155 -11.64 23.02 16.97
C ALA A 155 -11.94 24.36 17.67
N PRO A 156 -11.37 24.63 18.86
CA PRO A 156 -11.66 25.86 19.59
C PRO A 156 -11.14 27.08 18.83
N THR A 157 -11.95 28.14 18.77
CA THR A 157 -11.52 29.45 18.26
C THR A 157 -10.37 29.95 19.12
N VAL A 158 -9.14 29.94 18.58
CA VAL A 158 -7.96 30.44 19.29
C VAL A 158 -8.00 31.97 19.29
N GLU A 159 -8.49 32.56 20.38
CA GLU A 159 -8.40 34.00 20.58
C GLU A 159 -6.96 34.38 20.90
N ARG A 160 -6.25 34.99 19.94
CA ARG A 160 -4.90 35.51 20.14
C ARG A 160 -4.96 36.76 21.01
N ARG A 161 -4.74 36.61 22.32
CA ARG A 161 -4.51 37.74 23.23
C ARG A 161 -3.27 38.52 22.78
N ARG A 162 -3.46 39.75 22.27
CA ARG A 162 -2.36 40.68 21.97
C ARG A 162 -1.60 40.99 23.27
N ARG A 163 -0.31 40.62 23.33
CA ARG A 163 0.59 41.10 24.40
C ARG A 163 0.78 42.61 24.20
N LYS A 164 0.33 43.42 25.16
CA LYS A 164 0.71 44.83 25.26
C LYS A 164 2.22 44.87 25.54
N ILE A 165 3.01 45.34 24.58
CA ILE A 165 4.40 45.72 24.82
C ILE A 165 4.34 47.06 25.58
N LEU A 166 4.71 47.07 26.86
CA LEU A 166 4.96 48.32 27.57
C LEU A 166 6.26 48.92 27.02
N ALA A 167 6.18 50.08 26.38
CA ALA A 167 7.33 50.83 25.94
C ALA A 167 8.13 51.33 27.16
N HIS A 168 9.39 50.93 27.26
CA HIS A 168 10.34 51.46 28.25
C HIS A 168 10.97 52.73 27.64
N GLN A 169 10.77 53.88 28.27
CA GLN A 169 11.42 55.14 27.85
C GLN A 169 12.91 55.12 28.21
N PRO A 170 13.80 55.70 27.39
CA PRO A 170 15.22 55.77 27.71
C PRO A 170 15.48 56.90 28.70
N SER A 171 16.17 56.58 29.80
CA SER A 171 16.74 57.57 30.72
C SER A 171 17.97 58.20 30.08
N SER A 172 17.91 59.49 29.77
CA SER A 172 19.07 60.32 29.50
C SER A 172 19.76 60.65 30.83
N ALA A 173 21.06 60.42 30.91
CA ALA A 173 21.91 61.04 31.91
C ALA A 173 23.18 61.55 31.23
N ALA A 174 23.54 62.76 31.65
CA ALA A 174 24.58 63.66 31.14
C ALA A 174 26.01 63.13 31.27
#